data_AF-A0A139MJ33-F1
#
_entry.id   AF-A0A139MJ33-F1
#
_cell.length_a   1.000
_cell.length_b   1.000
_cell.length_c   1.000
_cell.angle_alpha   90.00
_cell.angle_beta   90.00
_cell.angle_gamma   90.00
#
_symmetry.space_group_name_H-M   'P 1'
#
loop_
_entity.id
_entity.type
_entity.pdbx_description
1 polymer ?
#
loop_
_entity_poly.entity_id
_entity_poly.type
_entity_poly.pdbx_seq_one_letter_code
_entity_poly.pdbx_strand_id
1 'polypeptide(L)'
;MANFFNPETQPWYRLDNVGDYTFSSYKVIWKEQSKSFSAVAIGRYSSLPNAELHLFQGEDKPVVVDSKVLMLATSSMQEAYYVSGILNSSSIRDIIDAYAVGLNRGVDVLKNIAVHKFDISNPVHLKIANCSENIHTLAKVGADYSLKEKELDKLVQKLYGK
;
A
#
# COMPACT_ATOMS: atom_id res chain seq x y z
N MET A 1 28.00 16.05 -1.29
CA MET A 1 26.62 16.58 -1.38
C MET A 1 26.33 16.90 -2.83
N ALA A 2 25.09 16.61 -3.29
CA ALA A 2 24.53 16.86 -4.62
C ALA A 2 24.97 15.95 -5.79
N ASN A 3 24.61 14.66 -5.76
CA ASN A 3 24.50 13.87 -6.99
C ASN A 3 23.12 14.03 -7.68
N PHE A 4 22.19 14.82 -7.12
CA PHE A 4 20.79 14.86 -7.54
C PHE A 4 20.19 16.28 -7.69
N PHE A 5 20.97 17.36 -7.54
CA PHE A 5 20.49 18.73 -7.73
C PHE A 5 21.00 19.32 -9.05
N ASN A 6 20.09 19.61 -9.98
CA ASN A 6 20.34 20.34 -11.22
C ASN A 6 19.66 21.72 -11.14
N PRO A 7 20.42 22.82 -10.94
CA PRO A 7 19.87 24.17 -10.82
C PRO A 7 19.19 24.67 -12.10
N GLU A 8 19.49 24.10 -13.28
CA GLU A 8 18.85 24.50 -14.53
C GLU A 8 17.41 23.98 -14.65
N THR A 9 17.09 22.88 -13.96
CA THR A 9 15.79 22.22 -14.09
C THR A 9 15.00 22.17 -12.77
N GLN A 10 15.60 22.56 -11.64
CA GLN A 10 15.01 22.38 -10.30
C GLN A 10 15.08 23.67 -9.47
N PRO A 11 13.99 24.06 -8.79
CA PRO A 11 13.96 25.28 -7.97
C PRO A 11 14.85 25.15 -6.73
N TRP A 12 15.30 26.30 -6.21
CA TRP A 12 16.17 26.39 -5.03
C TRP A 12 15.54 25.76 -3.78
N TYR A 13 14.25 26.04 -3.55
CA TYR A 13 13.45 25.37 -2.53
C TYR A 13 12.63 24.26 -3.18
N ARG A 14 12.92 23.00 -2.83
CA ARG A 14 12.15 21.86 -3.31
C ARG A 14 12.08 20.74 -2.29
N LEU A 15 11.08 19.87 -2.47
CA LEU A 15 11.11 18.52 -1.94
C LEU A 15 11.73 17.60 -2.98
N ASP A 16 12.60 16.69 -2.54
CA ASP A 16 13.21 15.68 -3.40
C ASP A 16 12.32 14.42 -3.48
N ASN A 17 12.45 13.63 -4.54
CA ASN A 17 11.65 12.40 -4.75
C ASN A 17 10.12 12.64 -4.73
N VAL A 18 9.67 13.69 -5.43
CA VAL A 18 8.25 13.94 -5.71
C VAL A 18 8.02 13.80 -7.22
N GLY A 19 6.98 13.07 -7.61
CA GLY A 19 6.57 12.90 -9.01
C GLY A 19 5.10 12.53 -9.12
N ASP A 20 4.64 12.15 -10.32
CA ASP A 20 3.23 11.83 -10.57
C ASP A 20 2.68 10.73 -9.64
N TYR A 21 3.52 9.77 -9.27
CA TYR A 21 3.17 8.70 -8.32
C TYR A 21 2.76 9.23 -6.94
N THR A 22 3.34 10.36 -6.50
CA THR A 22 2.99 11.02 -5.22
C THR A 22 1.52 11.43 -5.20
N PHE A 23 1.03 11.92 -6.34
CA PHE A 23 -0.33 12.42 -6.51
C PHE A 23 -1.32 11.39 -7.06
N SER A 24 -0.91 10.11 -7.17
CA SER A 24 -1.80 9.04 -7.64
C SER A 24 -3.10 9.00 -6.84
N SER A 25 -4.23 8.72 -7.51
CA SER A 25 -5.53 8.53 -6.86
C SER A 25 -5.59 7.26 -6.03
N TYR A 26 -4.77 6.26 -6.34
CA TYR A 26 -4.76 4.96 -5.68
C TYR A 26 -3.33 4.55 -5.35
N LYS A 27 -3.14 4.02 -4.15
CA LYS A 27 -1.82 3.60 -3.68
C LYS A 27 -1.93 2.63 -2.52
N VAL A 28 -0.86 1.87 -2.31
CA VAL A 28 -0.61 1.12 -1.08
C VAL A 28 0.38 1.89 -0.24
N ILE A 29 0.11 2.02 1.06
CA ILE A 29 0.98 2.72 2.01
C ILE A 29 1.40 1.82 3.17
N TRP A 30 2.58 2.04 3.73
CA TRP A 30 3.02 1.40 4.98
C TRP A 30 4.00 2.29 5.72
N LYS A 31 4.15 2.08 7.03
CA LYS A 31 5.12 2.83 7.85
C LYS A 31 6.52 2.32 7.59
N GLU A 32 7.47 3.23 7.37
CA GLU A 32 8.90 2.91 7.23
C GLU A 32 9.45 2.24 8.50
N GLN A 33 8.97 2.71 9.67
CA GLN A 33 9.40 2.22 10.97
C GLN A 33 8.19 1.84 11.83
N SER A 34 8.00 0.55 12.09
CA SER A 34 6.92 0.06 12.94
C SER A 34 7.31 -1.22 13.66
N LYS A 35 6.62 -1.54 14.77
CA LYS A 35 6.80 -2.84 15.45
C LYS A 35 6.19 -3.98 14.64
N SER A 36 5.02 -3.73 14.06
CA SER A 36 4.32 -4.67 13.18
C SER A 36 4.18 -4.08 11.79
N PHE A 37 4.41 -4.91 10.77
CA PHE A 37 4.16 -4.52 9.38
C PHE A 37 2.65 -4.50 9.08
N SER A 38 2.22 -3.47 8.36
CA SER A 38 0.88 -3.40 7.78
C SER A 38 0.90 -2.51 6.55
N ALA A 39 0.39 -3.04 5.45
CA ALA A 39 0.20 -2.33 4.20
C ALA A 39 -1.29 -1.95 4.03
N VAL A 40 -1.61 -0.71 3.68
CA VAL A 40 -2.99 -0.25 3.57
C VAL A 40 -3.24 0.27 2.16
N ALA A 41 -4.26 -0.26 1.50
CA ALA A 41 -4.75 0.27 0.24
C ALA A 41 -5.60 1.52 0.52
N ILE A 42 -5.24 2.63 -0.11
CA ILE A 42 -5.99 3.88 0.01
C ILE A 42 -6.28 4.45 -1.38
N GLY A 43 -7.42 5.13 -1.48
CA GLY A 43 -7.81 5.89 -2.63
C GLY A 43 -7.57 7.39 -2.42
N ARG A 44 -8.46 8.18 -3.02
CA ARG A 44 -8.58 9.61 -2.73
C ARG A 44 -9.10 9.83 -1.31
N TYR A 45 -9.13 11.08 -0.86
CA TYR A 45 -9.45 11.46 0.50
C TYR A 45 -10.77 10.84 1.00
N SER A 46 -11.81 10.78 0.16
CA SER A 46 -13.10 10.15 0.46
C SER A 46 -13.03 8.70 0.95
N SER A 47 -11.97 7.96 0.59
CA SER A 47 -11.80 6.56 1.02
C SER A 47 -11.40 6.42 2.50
N LEU A 48 -10.80 7.46 3.08
CA LEU A 48 -10.27 7.43 4.44
C LEU A 48 -11.39 7.46 5.50
N PRO A 49 -11.12 6.97 6.72
CA PRO A 49 -12.01 7.21 7.85
C PRO A 49 -12.16 8.71 8.12
N ASN A 50 -13.37 9.14 8.49
CA ASN A 50 -13.67 10.53 8.87
C ASN A 50 -13.33 11.56 7.78
N ALA A 51 -13.43 11.20 6.51
CA ALA A 51 -13.19 12.12 5.40
C ALA A 51 -14.29 13.17 5.30
N GLU A 52 -13.91 14.44 5.30
CA GLU A 52 -14.82 15.59 5.25
C GLU A 52 -14.58 16.41 3.99
N LEU A 53 -15.25 16.05 2.88
CA LEU A 53 -15.03 16.70 1.57
C LEU A 53 -15.31 18.21 1.57
N HIS A 54 -16.14 18.70 2.50
CA HIS A 54 -16.45 20.12 2.64
C HIS A 54 -15.22 20.96 3.00
N LEU A 55 -14.19 20.36 3.63
CA LEU A 55 -12.89 21.00 3.87
C LEU A 55 -12.19 21.41 2.57
N PHE A 56 -12.57 20.78 1.46
CA PHE A 56 -12.04 21.01 0.13
C PHE A 56 -13.11 21.49 -0.86
N GLN A 57 -14.14 22.20 -0.39
CA GLN A 57 -15.24 22.71 -1.23
C GLN A 57 -15.96 21.60 -2.02
N GLY A 58 -15.99 20.38 -1.48
CA GLY A 58 -16.58 19.20 -2.11
C GLY A 58 -15.63 18.44 -3.05
N GLU A 59 -14.40 18.92 -3.27
CA GLU A 59 -13.42 18.21 -4.09
C GLU A 59 -12.81 17.03 -3.35
N ASP A 60 -12.87 15.85 -3.95
CA ASP A 60 -12.14 14.69 -3.47
C ASP A 60 -10.69 14.76 -3.96
N LYS A 61 -9.72 14.94 -3.07
CA LYS A 61 -8.30 15.19 -3.40
C LYS A 61 -7.44 13.93 -3.26
N PRO A 62 -6.34 13.79 -4.02
CA PRO A 62 -5.39 12.71 -3.80
C PRO A 62 -4.72 12.88 -2.43
N VAL A 63 -4.47 11.77 -1.74
CA VAL A 63 -3.79 11.77 -0.45
C VAL A 63 -2.28 11.82 -0.67
N VAL A 64 -1.60 12.82 -0.11
CA VAL A 64 -0.14 12.91 -0.07
C VAL A 64 0.33 12.55 1.33
N VAL A 65 1.32 11.66 1.43
CA VAL A 65 1.85 11.17 2.71
C VAL A 65 3.20 11.78 3.03
N ASP A 66 3.55 11.83 4.32
CA ASP A 66 4.85 12.33 4.77
C ASP A 66 5.97 11.29 4.54
N SER A 67 7.22 11.72 4.72
CA SER A 67 8.41 10.90 4.46
C SER A 67 8.57 9.63 5.32
N LYS A 68 7.78 9.46 6.40
CA LYS A 68 7.79 8.26 7.25
C LYS A 68 6.78 7.20 6.82
N VAL A 69 5.95 7.52 5.82
CA VAL A 69 5.00 6.60 5.20
C VAL A 69 5.46 6.35 3.77
N LEU A 70 5.84 5.11 3.50
CA LEU A 70 6.18 4.67 2.16
C LEU A 70 4.90 4.45 1.35
N MET A 71 5.00 4.65 0.04
CA MET A 71 3.88 4.49 -0.87
C MET A 71 4.28 3.79 -2.16
N LEU A 72 3.32 3.04 -2.70
CA LEU A 72 3.36 2.44 -4.02
C LEU A 72 2.11 2.88 -4.78
N ALA A 73 2.28 3.68 -5.83
CA ALA A 73 1.16 4.07 -6.69
C ALA A 73 0.62 2.86 -7.46
N THR A 74 -0.71 2.79 -7.59
CA THR A 74 -1.43 1.78 -8.38
C THR A 74 -2.43 2.45 -9.32
N SER A 75 -2.90 1.69 -10.32
CA SER A 75 -3.79 2.21 -11.36
C SER A 75 -5.27 2.17 -10.95
N SER A 76 -5.61 1.36 -9.95
CA SER A 76 -6.98 1.22 -9.40
C SER A 76 -6.97 0.85 -7.92
N MET A 77 -8.12 0.99 -7.26
CA MET A 77 -8.31 0.46 -5.91
C MET A 77 -8.18 -1.05 -5.86
N GLN A 78 -8.66 -1.78 -6.87
CA GLN A 78 -8.56 -3.24 -6.92
C GLN A 78 -7.10 -3.69 -6.97
N GLU A 79 -6.25 -2.99 -7.75
CA GLU A 79 -4.81 -3.24 -7.76
C GLU A 79 -4.18 -2.90 -6.40
N ALA A 80 -4.59 -1.80 -5.77
CA ALA A 80 -4.12 -1.46 -4.41
C ALA A 80 -4.48 -2.55 -3.40
N TYR A 81 -5.73 -3.03 -3.41
CA TYR A 81 -6.19 -4.11 -2.53
C TYR A 81 -5.47 -5.42 -2.80
N TYR A 82 -5.19 -5.75 -4.06
CA TYR A 82 -4.42 -6.93 -4.42
C TYR A 82 -3.02 -6.88 -3.81
N VAL A 83 -2.30 -5.77 -4.02
CA VAL A 83 -0.93 -5.61 -3.51
C VAL A 83 -0.93 -5.59 -1.98
N SER A 84 -1.81 -4.81 -1.34
CA SER A 84 -1.90 -4.79 0.13
C SER A 84 -2.30 -6.15 0.69
N GLY A 85 -3.13 -6.91 -0.03
CA GLY A 85 -3.54 -8.26 0.36
C GLY A 85 -2.36 -9.23 0.39
N ILE A 86 -1.50 -9.21 -0.64
CA ILE A 86 -0.27 -10.00 -0.66
C ILE A 86 0.63 -9.61 0.52
N LEU A 87 0.89 -8.31 0.69
CA LEU A 87 1.82 -7.81 1.70
C LEU A 87 1.36 -8.08 3.14
N ASN A 88 0.05 -8.21 3.39
CA ASN A 88 -0.49 -8.50 4.73
C ASN A 88 -0.75 -9.99 5.02
N SER A 89 -0.63 -10.89 4.02
CA SER A 89 -0.71 -12.34 4.29
C SER A 89 0.30 -12.72 5.37
N SER A 90 -0.09 -13.58 6.31
CA SER A 90 0.78 -13.99 7.43
C SER A 90 2.08 -14.59 6.92
N SER A 91 2.02 -15.45 5.91
CA SER A 91 3.20 -16.06 5.29
C SER A 91 4.17 -15.02 4.72
N ILE A 92 3.64 -13.94 4.13
CA ILE A 92 4.46 -12.85 3.58
C ILE A 92 5.01 -11.95 4.70
N ARG A 93 4.21 -11.65 5.72
CA ARG A 93 4.66 -10.88 6.88
C ARG A 93 5.79 -11.58 7.63
N ASP A 94 5.72 -12.90 7.79
CA ASP A 94 6.78 -13.70 8.40
C ASP A 94 8.10 -13.57 7.61
N ILE A 95 8.04 -13.57 6.28
CA ILE A 95 9.22 -13.34 5.42
C ILE A 95 9.76 -11.92 5.61
N ILE A 96 8.88 -10.90 5.61
CA ILE A 96 9.27 -9.49 5.82
C ILE A 96 10.00 -9.33 7.16
N ASP A 97 9.44 -9.90 8.22
CA ASP A 97 10.00 -9.81 9.56
C ASP A 97 11.30 -10.62 9.72
N ALA A 98 11.49 -11.70 8.94
CA ALA A 98 12.70 -12.50 8.97
C ALA A 98 13.94 -11.79 8.41
N TYR A 99 13.79 -10.88 7.43
CA TYR A 99 14.91 -10.11 6.88
C TYR A 99 14.97 -8.65 7.37
N ALA A 100 13.90 -8.13 7.99
CA ALA A 100 13.88 -6.76 8.47
C ALA A 100 14.94 -6.54 9.56
N VAL A 101 15.75 -5.49 9.41
CA VAL A 101 16.75 -5.10 10.41
C VAL A 101 16.09 -4.17 11.43
N GLY A 102 15.72 -4.72 12.58
CA GLY A 102 15.07 -3.98 13.66
C GLY A 102 13.64 -3.57 13.29
N LEU A 103 13.37 -2.26 13.22
CA LEU A 103 12.03 -1.73 12.92
C LEU A 103 11.89 -1.24 11.47
N ASN A 104 12.98 -1.19 10.70
CA ASN A 104 13.01 -0.61 9.36
C ASN A 104 12.43 -1.59 8.34
N ARG A 105 11.37 -1.17 7.64
CA ARG A 105 10.73 -1.91 6.54
C ARG A 105 10.59 -0.95 5.35
N GLY A 106 11.70 -0.81 4.63
CA GLY A 106 11.88 0.16 3.56
C GLY A 106 11.26 -0.26 2.22
N VAL A 107 11.78 0.32 1.14
CA VAL A 107 11.42 -0.08 -0.24
C VAL A 107 11.91 -1.49 -0.60
N ASP A 108 12.77 -2.09 0.22
CA ASP A 108 13.25 -3.46 0.11
C ASP A 108 12.13 -4.50 0.23
N VAL A 109 10.99 -4.15 0.84
CA VAL A 109 9.78 -4.99 0.83
C VAL A 109 9.41 -5.43 -0.58
N LEU A 110 9.38 -4.51 -1.54
CA LEU A 110 9.05 -4.82 -2.93
C LEU A 110 10.22 -5.42 -3.72
N LYS A 111 11.43 -5.43 -3.15
CA LYS A 111 12.60 -6.12 -3.75
C LYS A 111 12.64 -7.59 -3.36
N ASN A 112 12.24 -7.90 -2.12
CA ASN A 112 12.34 -9.23 -1.54
C ASN A 112 11.06 -10.05 -1.71
N ILE A 113 9.90 -9.39 -1.87
CA ILE A 113 8.61 -10.05 -2.11
C ILE A 113 8.21 -9.89 -3.58
N ALA A 114 8.04 -11.03 -4.27
CA ALA A 114 7.67 -11.06 -5.68
C ALA A 114 6.18 -10.77 -5.92
N VAL A 115 5.79 -9.49 -5.87
CA VAL A 115 4.43 -9.06 -6.19
C VAL A 115 4.26 -9.02 -7.71
N HIS A 116 3.56 -10.02 -8.27
CA HIS A 116 3.24 -10.05 -9.70
C HIS A 116 2.36 -8.86 -10.09
N LYS A 117 2.45 -8.39 -11.34
CA LYS A 117 1.55 -7.35 -11.84
C LYS A 117 0.10 -7.82 -11.73
N PHE A 118 -0.77 -6.97 -11.19
CA PHE A 118 -2.18 -7.27 -11.08
C PHE A 118 -2.78 -7.58 -12.45
N ASP A 119 -3.67 -8.56 -12.49
CA ASP A 119 -4.35 -9.02 -13.69
C ASP A 119 -5.81 -9.24 -13.32
N ILE A 120 -6.67 -8.38 -13.84
CA ILE A 120 -8.11 -8.40 -13.58
C ILE A 120 -8.78 -9.67 -14.13
N SER A 121 -8.17 -10.33 -15.12
CA SER A 121 -8.68 -11.58 -15.68
C SER A 121 -8.29 -12.81 -14.84
N ASN A 122 -7.32 -12.66 -13.93
CA ASN A 122 -6.87 -13.74 -13.07
C ASN A 122 -7.79 -13.88 -11.84
N PRO A 123 -8.51 -15.02 -11.70
CA PRO A 123 -9.48 -15.20 -10.62
C PRO A 123 -8.83 -15.27 -9.22
N VAL A 124 -7.55 -15.65 -9.12
CA VAL A 124 -6.83 -15.63 -7.84
C VAL A 124 -6.50 -14.20 -7.44
N HIS A 125 -6.07 -13.36 -8.39
CA HIS A 125 -5.77 -11.94 -8.13
C HIS A 125 -7.03 -11.20 -7.66
N LEU A 126 -8.15 -11.40 -8.35
CA LEU A 126 -9.45 -10.85 -7.94
C LEU A 126 -9.87 -11.30 -6.54
N LYS A 127 -9.71 -12.60 -6.21
CA LYS A 127 -10.05 -13.10 -4.88
C LYS A 127 -9.19 -12.48 -3.78
N ILE A 128 -7.90 -12.30 -4.02
CA ILE A 128 -7.00 -11.61 -3.07
C ILE A 128 -7.45 -10.16 -2.89
N ALA A 129 -7.71 -9.42 -3.97
CA ALA A 129 -8.18 -8.05 -3.91
C ALA A 129 -9.48 -7.92 -3.11
N ASN A 130 -10.49 -8.73 -3.43
CA ASN A 130 -11.78 -8.71 -2.75
C ASN A 130 -11.66 -9.13 -1.27
N CYS A 131 -10.79 -10.08 -0.94
CA CYS A 131 -10.55 -10.48 0.45
C CYS A 131 -9.91 -9.34 1.25
N SER A 132 -8.91 -8.68 0.67
CA SER A 132 -8.25 -7.50 1.24
C SER A 132 -9.23 -6.33 1.42
N GLU A 133 -10.09 -6.04 0.43
CA GLU A 133 -11.14 -5.01 0.53
C GLU A 133 -12.11 -5.28 1.70
N ASN A 134 -12.53 -6.54 1.87
CA ASN A 134 -13.38 -6.95 2.99
C ASN A 134 -12.67 -6.73 4.35
N ILE A 135 -11.38 -7.06 4.45
CA ILE A 135 -10.58 -6.79 5.65
C ILE A 135 -10.52 -5.29 5.93
N HIS A 136 -10.28 -4.45 4.91
CA HIS A 136 -10.27 -2.99 5.07
C HIS A 136 -11.61 -2.46 5.57
N THR A 137 -12.72 -3.00 5.05
CA THR A 137 -14.08 -2.62 5.46
C THR A 137 -14.34 -2.99 6.92
N LEU A 138 -13.97 -4.20 7.34
CA LEU A 138 -14.10 -4.66 8.72
C LEU A 138 -13.21 -3.85 9.67
N ALA A 139 -11.96 -3.62 9.29
CA ALA A 139 -11.02 -2.82 10.08
C ALA A 139 -11.48 -1.37 10.25
N LYS A 140 -12.09 -0.77 9.22
CA LYS A 140 -12.64 0.60 9.26
C LYS A 140 -13.71 0.78 10.35
N VAL A 141 -14.46 -0.27 10.67
CA VAL A 141 -15.50 -0.26 11.72
C VAL A 141 -15.06 -0.98 13.01
N GLY A 142 -13.80 -1.41 13.10
CA GLY A 142 -13.29 -2.14 14.27
C GLY A 142 -13.87 -3.54 14.48
N ALA A 143 -14.40 -4.17 13.42
CA ALA A 143 -14.92 -5.54 13.47
C ALA A 143 -13.78 -6.58 13.36
N ASP A 144 -14.02 -7.79 13.87
CA ASP A 144 -13.08 -8.91 13.73
C ASP A 144 -12.96 -9.33 12.26
N TYR A 145 -11.72 -9.47 11.80
CA TYR A 145 -11.35 -9.90 10.45
C TYR A 145 -10.39 -11.09 10.45
N SER A 146 -10.16 -11.74 11.59
CA SER A 146 -9.20 -12.84 11.76
C SER A 146 -9.46 -14.02 10.81
N LEU A 147 -10.75 -14.32 10.54
CA LEU A 147 -11.11 -15.37 9.57
C LEU A 147 -10.74 -14.99 8.14
N LYS A 148 -10.88 -13.70 7.77
CA LYS A 148 -10.52 -13.19 6.45
C LYS A 148 -9.01 -13.16 6.27
N GLU A 149 -8.23 -12.85 7.31
CA GLU A 149 -6.76 -12.96 7.24
C GLU A 149 -6.31 -14.40 6.94
N LYS A 150 -6.93 -15.41 7.56
CA LYS A 150 -6.64 -16.83 7.26
C LYS A 150 -7.04 -17.22 5.83
N GLU A 151 -8.15 -16.68 5.32
CA GLU A 151 -8.58 -16.88 3.93
C GLU A 151 -7.60 -16.24 2.95
N LEU A 152 -7.20 -15.00 3.22
CA LEU A 152 -6.24 -14.24 2.44
C LEU A 152 -4.91 -14.98 2.34
N ASP A 153 -4.39 -15.48 3.47
CA ASP A 153 -3.12 -16.21 3.49
C ASP A 153 -3.14 -17.46 2.60
N LYS A 154 -4.23 -18.24 2.62
CA LYS A 154 -4.39 -19.40 1.72
C LYS A 154 -4.43 -19.00 0.24
N LEU A 155 -5.08 -17.87 -0.08
CA LEU A 155 -5.12 -17.35 -1.45
C LEU A 155 -3.73 -16.93 -1.93
N VAL A 156 -2.96 -16.28 -1.05
CA VAL A 156 -1.58 -15.84 -1.34
C VAL A 156 -0.64 -17.05 -1.45
N GLN A 157 -0.73 -18.04 -0.57
CA GLN A 157 0.02 -19.30 -0.72
C GLN A 157 -0.30 -19.99 -2.05
N LYS A 158 -1.57 -20.03 -2.47
CA LYS A 158 -1.96 -20.57 -3.77
C LYS A 158 -1.38 -19.79 -4.95
N LEU A 159 -1.19 -18.48 -4.81
CA LEU A 159 -0.57 -17.66 -5.85
C LEU A 159 0.90 -18.06 -6.07
N TYR A 160 1.63 -18.37 -5.00
CA TYR A 160 3.06 -18.72 -5.05
C TYR A 160 3.35 -20.23 -5.14
N GLY A 161 2.43 -21.10 -4.72
CA GLY A 161 2.61 -22.55 -4.63
C GLY A 161 2.44 -23.30 -5.95
N LYS A 162 2.96 -22.76 -7.06
CA LYS A 162 3.09 -23.48 -8.32
C LYS A 162 4.46 -24.11 -8.44
#